data_AF-A0A5D8YT56-F1
#
_entry.id   AF-A0A5D8YT56-F1
#
_cell.length_a   1.000
_cell.length_b   1.000
_cell.length_c   1.000
_cell.angle_alpha   90.00
_cell.angle_beta   90.00
_cell.angle_gamma   90.00
#
_symmetry.space_group_name_H-M   'P 1'
#
loop_
_entity.id
_entity.type
_entity.pdbx_description
1 polymer ?
#
loop_
_entity_poly.entity_id
_entity_poly.type
_entity_poly.pdbx_seq_one_letter_code
_entity_poly.pdbx_strand_id
1 'polypeptide(L)' 'MAALIIESKNPSNLKVLAAMTKQLGDTVKAVNIEDIEDMIFGDMMTKAKTGKFVTKQELLKKLRSAK' A
#
# COMPACT_ATOMS: atom_id res chain seq x y z
N MET A 1 5.67 8.85 9.69
CA MET A 1 5.81 9.10 8.24
C MET A 1 4.41 9.06 7.65
N ALA A 2 4.01 10.09 6.92
CA ALA A 2 2.75 10.12 6.18
C ALA A 2 3.10 10.14 4.68
N ALA A 3 2.42 9.33 3.88
CA ALA A 3 2.61 9.27 2.44
C ALA A 3 1.37 9.85 1.75
N LEU A 4 1.58 10.64 0.70
CA LEU A 4 0.52 11.17 -0.14
C LEU A 4 0.69 10.58 -1.54
N ILE A 5 -0.34 9.89 -2.02
CA ILE A 5 -0.40 9.40 -3.41
C ILE A 5 -1.20 10.43 -4.22
N ILE A 6 -0.62 10.88 -5.32
CA ILE A 6 -1.27 11.81 -6.24
C ILE A 6 -1.36 11.17 -7.62
N GLU A 7 -2.59 10.90 -8.04
CA GLU A 7 -2.87 10.41 -9.38
C GLU A 7 -3.23 11.58 -10.30
N SER A 8 -2.63 11.63 -11.48
CA SER A 8 -2.99 12.61 -12.50
C SER A 8 -3.03 11.98 -13.88
N LYS A 9 -4.09 12.27 -14.63
CA LYS A 9 -4.24 11.86 -16.03
C LYS A 9 -3.36 12.69 -16.98
N ASN A 10 -2.80 13.81 -16.51
CA ASN A 10 -1.94 14.69 -17.30
C ASN A 10 -0.49 14.63 -16.78
N PRO A 11 0.47 14.11 -17.57
CA PRO A 11 1.88 14.02 -17.17
C PRO A 11 2.52 15.36 -16.82
N SER A 12 2.05 16.47 -17.39
CA SER A 12 2.59 17.80 -17.09
C SER A 12 2.30 18.24 -15.66
N ASN A 13 1.16 17.85 -15.10
CA ASN A 13 0.82 18.15 -13.71
C ASN A 13 1.76 17.45 -12.73
N LEU A 14 2.11 16.18 -13.03
CA LEU A 14 3.06 15.43 -12.20
C LEU A 14 4.45 16.07 -12.17
N LYS A 15 4.90 16.68 -13.29
CA LYS A 15 6.17 17.41 -13.32
C LYS A 15 6.15 18.65 -12.44
N VAL A 16 5.06 19.41 -12.45
CA VAL A 16 4.89 20.59 -11.59
C VAL A 16 4.88 20.18 -10.12
N LEU A 17 4.12 19.14 -9.78
CA LEU A 17 4.04 18.61 -8.41
C LEU A 17 5.40 18.08 -7.92
N ALA A 18 6.16 17.39 -8.77
CA ALA A 18 7.51 16.95 -8.46
C ALA A 18 8.49 18.12 -8.22
N ALA A 19 8.34 19.23 -8.95
CA ALA A 19 9.16 20.42 -8.73
C ALA A 19 8.82 21.13 -7.41
N MET A 20 7.52 21.25 -7.07
CA MET A 20 7.06 21.85 -5.82
C MET A 20 7.51 21.06 -4.60
N THR A 21 7.32 19.74 -4.62
CA THR A 21 7.75 18.84 -3.52
C THR A 21 9.25 18.91 -3.27
N LYS A 22 10.06 19.00 -4.33
CA LYS A 22 11.50 19.24 -4.20
C LYS A 22 11.83 20.57 -3.52
N GLN A 23 11.04 21.63 -3.75
CA GLN A 23 11.22 22.91 -3.05
C GLN A 23 10.83 22.85 -1.58
N LEU A 24 9.84 22.01 -1.23
CA LEU A 24 9.42 21.78 0.16
C LEU A 24 10.41 20.90 0.95
N GLY A 25 11.36 20.27 0.26
CA GLY A 25 12.33 19.34 0.87
C GLY A 25 11.81 17.90 0.95
N ASP A 26 10.65 17.61 0.36
CA ASP A 26 10.06 16.29 0.33
C ASP A 26 10.56 15.46 -0.86
N THR A 27 10.40 14.14 -0.76
CA THR A 27 10.82 13.20 -1.80
C THR A 27 9.61 12.68 -2.57
N VAL A 28 9.67 12.72 -3.90
CA VAL A 28 8.66 12.13 -4.79
C VAL A 28 9.25 10.90 -5.47
N LYS A 29 8.51 9.80 -5.41
CA LYS A 29 8.80 8.57 -6.15
C LYS A 29 7.62 8.26 -7.07
N ALA A 30 7.92 7.88 -8.30
CA ALA A 30 6.89 7.31 -9.18
C ALA A 30 6.48 5.94 -8.63
N VAL A 31 5.18 5.75 -8.47
CA VAL A 31 4.56 4.53 -7.92
C VAL A 31 3.78 3.90 -9.08
N ASN A 32 4.01 2.61 -9.36
CA ASN A 32 3.17 1.87 -10.31
C ASN A 32 1.88 1.42 -9.62
N ILE A 33 0.92 0.91 -10.42
CA ILE A 33 -0.37 0.43 -9.91
C ILE A 33 -0.17 -0.73 -8.93
N GLU A 34 0.78 -1.62 -9.20
CA GLU A 34 1.09 -2.78 -8.35
C GLU A 34 1.53 -2.34 -6.93
N ASP A 35 2.43 -1.35 -6.83
CA ASP A 35 2.85 -0.78 -5.54
C ASP A 35 1.68 -0.13 -4.78
N ILE A 36 0.71 0.46 -5.50
CA ILE A 36 -0.49 1.06 -4.90
C ILE A 36 -1.42 -0.03 -4.36
N GLU A 37 -1.67 -1.08 -5.15
CA GLU A 37 -2.48 -2.23 -4.74
C GLU A 37 -1.90 -2.90 -3.50
N ASP A 38 -0.59 -3.13 -3.48
CA ASP A 38 0.11 -3.71 -2.33
C ASP A 38 -0.02 -2.84 -1.07
N MET A 39 0.08 -1.52 -1.22
CA MET A 39 -0.08 -0.59 -0.09
C MET A 39 -1.50 -0.63 0.48
N ILE A 40 -2.52 -0.60 -0.40
CA ILE A 40 -3.94 -0.70 0.00
C ILE A 40 -4.21 -2.06 0.67
N PHE A 41 -3.67 -3.14 0.11
CA PHE A 41 -3.81 -4.47 0.68
C PHE A 41 -3.16 -4.56 2.07
N GLY A 42 -1.97 -3.96 2.25
CA GLY A 42 -1.31 -3.85 3.55
C GLY A 42 -2.15 -3.12 4.59
N ASP A 43 -2.82 -2.03 4.22
CA ASP A 43 -3.73 -1.30 5.10
C ASP A 43 -4.97 -2.13 5.48
N MET A 44 -5.55 -2.86 4.52
CA MET A 44 -6.65 -3.78 4.78
C MET A 44 -6.23 -4.88 5.75
N MET A 45 -5.05 -5.47 5.55
CA MET A 45 -4.50 -6.50 6.42
C MET A 45 -4.23 -5.98 7.84
N THR A 46 -3.76 -4.74 7.95
CA THR A 46 -3.52 -4.09 9.26
C THR A 46 -4.83 -3.88 10.01
N LYS A 47 -5.89 -3.44 9.32
CA LYS A 47 -7.24 -3.29 9.90
C LYS A 47 -7.87 -4.64 10.29
N ALA A 48 -7.63 -5.68 9.50
CA ALA A 48 -8.17 -7.03 9.74
C ALA A 48 -7.35 -7.86 10.75
N LYS A 49 -6.18 -7.36 11.19
CA LYS A 49 -5.27 -8.10 12.06
C LYS A 49 -5.92 -8.39 13.42
N THR A 50 -5.97 -9.67 13.78
CA THR A 50 -6.59 -10.13 15.05
C THR A 50 -5.62 -10.19 16.24
N GLY A 51 -4.33 -9.92 16.01
CA GLY A 51 -3.26 -10.02 17.02
C GLY A 51 -2.91 -11.45 17.44
N LYS A 52 -3.57 -12.47 16.89
CA LYS A 52 -3.31 -13.88 17.20
C LYS A 52 -2.30 -14.46 16.21
N PHE A 53 -1.29 -15.13 16.74
CA PHE A 53 -0.39 -15.96 15.95
C PHE A 53 -0.98 -17.36 15.85
N VAL A 54 -1.09 -17.89 14.63
CA VAL A 54 -1.65 -19.22 14.37
C VAL A 54 -0.57 -20.10 13.74
N THR A 55 -0.50 -21.35 14.18
CA THR A 55 0.46 -22.30 13.62
C THR A 55 0.00 -22.79 12.24
N LYS A 56 0.95 -23.20 11.40
CA LYS A 56 0.66 -23.80 10.08
C LYS A 56 -0.30 -24.98 10.19
N GLN A 57 -0.19 -25.79 11.24
CA GLN A 57 -1.02 -26.97 11.48
C GLN A 57 -2.48 -26.58 11.74
N GLU A 58 -2.73 -25.59 12.59
CA GLU A 58 -4.07 -25.08 12.87
C GLU A 58 -4.72 -24.44 11.64
N LEU A 59 -3.92 -23.72 10.85
CA LEU A 59 -4.38 -23.08 9.61
C LEU A 59 -4.80 -24.14 8.58
N LEU A 60 -3.96 -25.15 8.36
CA LEU A 60 -4.24 -26.24 7.42
C LEU A 60 -5.42 -27.12 7.87
N LYS A 61 -5.60 -27.33 9.17
CA LYS A 61 -6.75 -28.05 9.73
C LYS A 61 -8.06 -27.33 9.38
N LYS A 62 -8.10 -26.00 9.57
CA LYS A 62 -9.28 -25.18 9.25
C LYS A 62 -9.59 -25.14 7.75
N LEU A 63 -8.56 -25.02 6.90
CA LEU A 63 -8.73 -25.01 5.44
C LEU A 63 -9.26 -26.34 4.90
N ARG A 64 -8.84 -27.47 5.49
CA ARG A 64 -9.35 -28.80 5.11
C ARG A 64 -10.79 -29.04 5.57
N SER A 65 -11.21 -28.45 6.70
CA SER A 65 -12.58 -28.55 7.20
C SER A 65 -13.57 -27.56 6.58
N ALA A 66 -13.07 -26.60 5.79
CA ALA A 66 -13.90 -25.62 5.07
C ALA A 66 -14.33 -26.11 3.67
N LYS A 67 -14.03 -27.38 3.36
CA LYS A 67 -14.42 -28.08 2.14
C LYS A 67 -15.55 -29.06 2.46
#